data_AF-A0A1S7PHW2-F1
#
_entry.id   AF-A0A1S7PHW2-F1
#
_cell.length_a   1.000
_cell.length_b   1.000
_cell.length_c   1.000
_cell.angle_alpha   90.00
_cell.angle_beta   90.00
_cell.angle_gamma   90.00
#
_symmetry.space_group_name_H-M   'P 1'
#
loop_
_entity.id
_entity.type
_entity.pdbx_description
1 polymer ?
#
loop_
_entity_poly.entity_id
_entity_poly.type
_entity_poly.pdbx_seq_one_letter_code
_entity_poly.pdbx_strand_id
1 'polypeptide(L)' 'MHQQSYKLTEKDAVEIWLRYWGGEFQHHIAASYGVNPGRVNEVIKRKRLVGSETVALSMRRDH' A
#
# COMPACT_ATOMS: atom_id res chain seq x y z
N MET A 1 -23.90 2.30 -12.06
CA MET A 1 -23.47 3.06 -10.86
C MET A 1 -21.95 3.14 -10.86
N HIS A 2 -21.36 4.34 -10.95
CA HIS A 2 -19.90 4.47 -10.80
C HIS A 2 -19.57 4.40 -9.31
N GLN A 3 -19.11 3.25 -8.82
CA GLN A 3 -18.49 3.18 -7.50
C GLN A 3 -17.19 3.97 -7.55
N GLN A 4 -17.11 5.05 -6.78
CA GLN A 4 -15.84 5.74 -6.56
C GLN A 4 -14.88 4.75 -5.90
N SER A 5 -13.80 4.40 -6.59
CA SER A 5 -12.77 3.54 -6.02
C SER A 5 -12.20 4.21 -4.77
N TYR A 6 -12.06 3.42 -3.69
CA TYR A 6 -11.45 3.88 -2.45
C TYR A 6 -10.10 4.57 -2.74
N LYS A 7 -9.88 5.74 -2.13
CA LYS A 7 -8.64 6.50 -2.27
C LYS A 7 -7.70 6.11 -1.14
N LEU A 8 -6.60 5.44 -1.48
CA LEU A 8 -5.53 5.12 -0.54
C LEU A 8 -5.01 6.38 0.14
N THR A 9 -4.89 6.31 1.46
CA THR A 9 -4.30 7.31 2.35
C THR A 9 -2.83 7.00 2.61
N GLU A 10 -2.11 7.95 3.23
CA GLU A 10 -0.70 7.73 3.63
C GLU A 10 -0.57 6.54 4.60
N LYS A 11 -1.52 6.39 5.53
CA LYS A 11 -1.56 5.25 6.47
C LYS A 11 -1.72 3.92 5.73
N ASP A 12 -2.59 3.88 4.72
CA ASP A 12 -2.76 2.67 3.91
C ASP A 12 -1.49 2.34 3.14
N ALA A 13 -0.77 3.34 2.63
CA ALA A 13 0.49 3.13 1.93
C ALA A 13 1.58 2.56 2.84
N VAL A 14 1.67 3.03 4.09
CA VAL A 14 2.56 2.44 5.10
C VAL A 14 2.22 0.96 5.32
N GLU A 15 0.94 0.63 5.52
CA GLU A 15 0.50 -0.75 5.72
C GLU A 15 0.72 -1.63 4.47
N ILE A 16 0.53 -1.08 3.26
CA ILE A 16 0.85 -1.74 2.00
C ILE A 16 2.33 -2.15 1.96
N TRP A 17 3.24 -1.26 2.37
CA TRP A 17 4.66 -1.57 2.43
C TRP A 17 4.98 -2.67 3.44
N LEU A 18 4.39 -2.61 4.64
CA LEU A 18 4.57 -3.61 5.68
C LEU A 18 4.14 -5.01 5.20
N ARG A 19 2.95 -5.11 4.59
CA ARG A 19 2.40 -6.36 4.07
C ARG A 19 3.17 -6.89 2.86
N TYR A 20 3.53 -6.01 1.93
CA TYR A 20 4.33 -6.39 0.75
C TYR A 20 5.70 -6.93 1.16
N TRP A 21 6.41 -6.27 2.06
CA TRP A 21 7.68 -6.77 2.60
C TRP A 21 7.49 -7.96 3.56
N GLY A 22 6.28 -8.20 4.05
CA GLY A 22 5.88 -9.42 4.75
C GLY A 22 5.65 -10.62 3.84
N GLY A 23 5.75 -10.43 2.52
CA GLY A 23 5.61 -11.49 1.51
C GLY A 23 4.21 -11.60 0.90
N GLU A 24 3.28 -10.71 1.24
CA GLU A 24 1.93 -10.77 0.68
C GLU A 24 1.88 -10.25 -0.76
N PHE A 25 1.13 -10.96 -1.61
CA PHE A 25 0.96 -10.56 -3.01
C PHE A 25 0.13 -9.28 -3.16
N GLN A 26 0.53 -8.42 -4.09
CA GLN A 26 -0.12 -7.12 -4.35
C GLN A 26 -1.63 -7.22 -4.62
N HIS A 27 -2.10 -8.31 -5.25
CA HIS A 27 -3.51 -8.50 -5.54
C HIS A 27 -4.34 -8.83 -4.29
N HIS A 28 -3.77 -9.55 -3.31
CA HIS A 28 -4.41 -9.76 -2.00
C HIS A 28 -4.46 -8.47 -1.19
N ILE A 29 -3.37 -7.71 -1.18
CA ILE A 29 -3.32 -6.39 -0.55
C ILE A 29 -4.36 -5.46 -1.19
N ALA A 30 -4.46 -5.43 -2.51
CA ALA A 30 -5.44 -4.60 -3.21
C ALA A 30 -6.89 -4.99 -2.91
N ALA A 31 -7.17 -6.30 -2.81
CA ALA A 31 -8.49 -6.81 -2.46
C ALA A 31 -8.94 -6.33 -1.08
N SER A 32 -8.05 -6.27 -0.08
CA SER A 32 -8.43 -5.79 1.27
C SER A 32 -8.81 -4.31 1.32
N TYR A 33 -8.34 -3.50 0.36
CA TYR A 33 -8.70 -2.09 0.24
C TYR A 33 -9.82 -1.84 -0.80
N GLY A 34 -10.30 -2.88 -1.50
CA GLY A 34 -11.25 -2.72 -2.60
C GLY A 34 -10.71 -1.85 -3.75
N VAL A 35 -9.39 -1.87 -4.00
CA VAL A 35 -8.73 -1.09 -5.05
C VAL A 35 -8.18 -1.97 -6.15
N ASN A 36 -7.89 -1.38 -7.31
CA ASN A 36 -7.20 -2.08 -8.38
C ASN A 36 -5.75 -2.41 -7.95
N PRO A 37 -5.23 -3.63 -8.22
CA PRO A 37 -3.83 -3.99 -7.97
C PRO A 37 -2.80 -2.99 -8.52
N GLY A 38 -3.12 -2.30 -9.63
CA GLY A 38 -2.31 -1.21 -10.17
C GLY A 38 -2.09 -0.06 -9.18
N ARG A 39 -3.06 0.23 -8.30
CA ARG A 39 -2.93 1.26 -7.25
C ARG A 39 -1.92 0.87 -6.18
N VAL A 40 -1.91 -0.40 -5.79
CA VAL A 40 -0.91 -0.95 -4.87
C VAL A 40 0.48 -0.93 -5.54
N ASN A 41 0.55 -1.30 -6.83
CA ASN A 41 1.80 -1.24 -7.60
C ASN A 41 2.36 0.19 -7.72
N GLU A 42 1.50 1.21 -7.89
CA GLU A 42 1.91 2.62 -7.90
C GLU A 42 2.58 3.03 -6.58
N VAL A 43 2.07 2.57 -5.44
CA VAL A 43 2.68 2.80 -4.11
C VAL A 43 4.04 2.10 -4.03
N ILE A 44 4.11 0.81 -4.36
CA ILE A 44 5.35 0.02 -4.29
C ILE A 44 6.42 0.53 -5.27
N LYS A 45 6.02 1.08 -6.42
CA LYS A 45 6.93 1.72 -7.38
C LYS A 45 7.25 3.17 -7.05
N ARG A 46 6.83 3.69 -5.89
CA ARG A 46 7.07 5.07 -5.44
C ARG A 46 6.55 6.12 -6.42
N LYS A 47 5.47 5.79 -7.14
CA LYS A 47 4.78 6.72 -8.04
C LYS A 47 3.64 7.46 -7.33
N ARG A 48 3.24 6.98 -6.15
CA ARG A 48 2.13 7.50 -5.35
C ARG A 48 2.46 7.37 -3.87
N LEU A 49 2.02 8.33 -3.06
CA LEU A 49 2.23 8.37 -1.61
C LEU A 49 3.72 8.16 -1.26
N VAL A 50 4.56 8.95 -1.95
CA VAL A 50 6.02 8.87 -1.89
C VAL A 50 6.50 9.15 -0.47
N GLY A 51 7.46 8.35 0.03
CA GLY A 51 8.00 8.48 1.38
C GLY A 51 7.31 7.60 2.42
N SER A 52 6.15 7.02 2.09
CA SER A 52 5.48 6.03 2.94
C SER A 52 6.35 4.79 3.21
N GLU A 53 7.27 4.45 2.31
CA GLU A 53 8.23 3.36 2.53
C GLU A 53 9.17 3.65 3.69
N THR A 54 9.57 4.91 3.88
CA THR A 54 10.52 5.28 4.94
C THR A 54 9.87 5.15 6.30
N VAL A 55 8.60 5.54 6.40
CA VAL A 55 7.79 5.38 7.62
C VAL A 55 7.53 3.91 7.91
N ALA A 56 7.17 3.12 6.90
CA ALA A 56 7.02 1.67 7.05
C ALA A 56 8.35 1.01 7.49
N LEU A 57 9.47 1.48 6.97
CA LEU A 57 10.79 0.96 7.31
C LEU A 57 11.17 1.29 8.75
N SER A 58 10.85 2.48 9.28
CA SER A 58 11.08 2.79 10.69
C SER A 58 10.26 1.87 11.59
N MET A 59 8.98 1.65 11.26
CA MET A 59 8.12 0.74 12.04
C MET A 59 8.62 -0.70 12.08
N ARG A 60 9.25 -1.20 11.00
CA ARG A 60 9.86 -2.55 10.99
C ARG A 60 11.13 -2.68 11.82
N ARG A 61 11.83 -1.59 12.11
CA ARG A 61 13.10 -1.61 12.87
C ARG A 61 12.88 -1.56 14.38
N ASP A 62 11.72 -1.09 14.81
CA ASP A 62 11.35 -0.98 16.22
C ASP A 62 10.74 -2.28 16.80
N HIS A 63 10.76 -3.37 16.03
CA HIS A 63 10.30 -4.73 16.38
C HIS A 63 11.44 -5.73 16.31
#